data_AF-A0A7V9M4S0-F1
#
_entry.id   AF-A0A7V9M4S0-F1
#
_cell.length_a   1.000
_cell.length_b   1.000
_cell.length_c   1.000
_cell.angle_alpha   90.00
_cell.angle_beta   90.00
_cell.angle_gamma   90.00
#
_symmetry.space_group_name_H-M   'P 1'
#
loop_
_entity.id
_entity.type
_entity.pdbx_description
1 polymer ?
#
loop_
_entity_poly.entity_id
_entity_poly.type
_entity_poly.pdbx_seq_one_letter_code
_entity_poly.pdbx_strand_id
1 'polypeptide(L)'
;MKGVLVQMAERGQLLALKCVMPQCYHHKGRGAFDPVTTPRTKWAPSPDHYPILKSAGGHLVPANVRLSHVWCNNRDYGWRTQIRTLLRKRKSLAEIAEALNNKGVPPAHGTNRWTAAMVRKAYVS
;
A
#
# COMPACT_ATOMS: atom_id res chain seq x y z
N MET A 1 -24.94 -5.37 0.75
CA MET A 1 -24.40 -4.13 1.36
C MET A 1 -23.31 -3.57 0.43
N LYS A 2 -23.35 -2.28 0.06
CA LYS A 2 -22.33 -1.68 -0.83
C LYS A 2 -21.02 -1.41 -0.05
N GLY A 3 -19.86 -1.66 -0.66
CA GLY A 3 -18.56 -1.39 -0.02
C GLY A 3 -18.28 0.11 0.17
N VAL A 4 -17.43 0.47 1.14
CA VAL A 4 -17.15 1.87 1.50
C VAL A 4 -16.69 2.74 0.33
N LEU A 5 -15.85 2.20 -0.57
CA LEU A 5 -15.36 2.95 -1.74
C LEU A 5 -16.47 3.28 -2.74
N VAL A 6 -17.46 2.39 -2.90
CA VAL A 6 -18.62 2.63 -3.76
C VAL A 6 -19.49 3.73 -3.14
N GLN A 7 -19.74 3.66 -1.84
CA GLN A 7 -20.50 4.71 -1.14
C GLN A 7 -19.80 6.08 -1.23
N MET A 8 -18.47 6.11 -1.10
CA MET A 8 -17.69 7.34 -1.27
C MET A 8 -17.79 7.89 -2.71
N ALA A 9 -17.77 7.03 -3.73
CA ALA A 9 -17.93 7.43 -5.12
C ALA A 9 -19.31 8.09 -5.35
N GLU A 10 -20.38 7.44 -4.87
CA GLU A 10 -21.76 7.93 -4.99
C GLU A 10 -21.97 9.28 -4.29
N ARG A 11 -21.20 9.54 -3.21
CA ARG A 11 -21.24 10.80 -2.45
C ARG A 11 -20.27 11.87 -2.97
N GLY A 12 -19.60 11.63 -4.10
CA GLY A 12 -18.62 12.58 -4.66
C GLY A 12 -17.35 12.76 -3.81
N GLN A 13 -17.07 11.84 -2.87
CA GLN A 13 -15.90 11.90 -1.99
C GLN A 13 -14.62 11.36 -2.66
N LEU A 14 -14.75 10.65 -3.78
CA LEU A 14 -13.62 10.23 -4.61
C LEU A 14 -13.39 11.23 -5.74
N LEU A 15 -12.37 12.06 -5.61
CA LEU A 15 -12.01 13.08 -6.62
C LEU A 15 -11.51 12.48 -7.94
N ALA A 16 -10.93 11.27 -7.89
CA ALA A 16 -10.44 10.57 -9.07
C ALA A 16 -10.40 9.06 -8.84
N LEU A 17 -10.75 8.27 -9.85
CA LEU A 17 -10.62 6.81 -9.84
C LEU A 17 -9.16 6.41 -10.12
N LYS A 18 -8.32 6.44 -9.09
CA LYS A 18 -6.90 6.09 -9.21
C LYS A 18 -6.37 5.34 -8.00
N CYS A 19 -5.40 4.46 -8.24
CA CYS A 19 -4.62 3.82 -7.19
C CYS A 19 -3.74 4.85 -6.48
N VAL A 20 -3.97 5.05 -5.19
CA VAL A 20 -3.26 6.02 -4.35
C VAL A 20 -2.17 5.40 -3.47
N MET A 21 -1.82 4.14 -3.71
CA MET A 21 -0.64 3.53 -3.08
C MET A 21 0.61 4.35 -3.37
N PRO A 22 1.59 4.43 -2.45
CA PRO A 22 2.83 5.17 -2.67
C PRO A 22 3.46 4.80 -4.02
N GLN A 23 3.69 3.51 -4.23
CA GLN A 23 4.07 2.95 -5.53
C GLN A 23 2.89 2.26 -6.22
N CYS A 24 2.71 2.56 -7.51
CA CYS A 24 1.82 1.82 -8.40
C CYS A 24 2.64 0.95 -9.35
N TYR A 25 2.32 -0.33 -9.44
CA TYR A 25 3.01 -1.30 -10.30
C TYR A 25 2.26 -1.63 -11.58
N HIS A 26 1.08 -1.05 -11.76
CA HIS A 26 0.27 -1.31 -12.94
C HIS A 26 0.92 -0.69 -14.17
N HIS A 27 1.24 -1.52 -15.18
CA HIS A 27 1.90 -1.10 -16.42
C HIS A 27 1.10 -0.04 -17.21
N LYS A 28 -0.24 -0.08 -17.18
CA LYS A 28 -1.12 0.94 -17.78
C LYS A 28 -1.35 2.18 -16.89
N GLY A 29 -0.64 2.31 -15.77
CA GLY A 29 -0.76 3.44 -14.86
C GLY A 29 -1.86 3.31 -13.80
N ARG A 30 -2.00 4.36 -12.98
CA ARG A 30 -2.77 4.35 -11.72
C ARG A 30 -4.29 4.27 -11.89
N GLY A 31 -4.82 4.77 -13.01
CA GLY A 31 -6.27 4.80 -13.28
C GLY A 31 -6.81 3.53 -13.92
N ALA A 32 -5.94 2.63 -14.38
CA ALA A 32 -6.36 1.39 -15.00
C ALA A 32 -6.69 0.35 -13.91
N PHE A 33 -7.91 -0.18 -13.93
CA PHE A 33 -8.35 -1.25 -13.05
C PHE A 33 -8.99 -2.36 -13.85
N ASP A 34 -8.69 -3.60 -13.49
CA ASP A 34 -9.46 -4.73 -14.01
C ASP A 34 -10.85 -4.75 -13.36
N PRO A 35 -11.87 -5.29 -14.05
CA PRO A 35 -13.16 -5.59 -13.44
C PRO A 35 -13.01 -6.48 -12.21
N VAL A 36 -13.95 -6.36 -11.26
CA VAL A 36 -13.97 -7.20 -10.07
C VAL A 36 -14.48 -8.61 -10.44
N THR A 37 -13.59 -9.59 -10.38
CA THR A 37 -13.86 -11.02 -10.64
C THR A 37 -13.64 -11.87 -9.38
N THR A 38 -14.08 -13.14 -9.43
CA THR A 38 -13.74 -14.17 -8.45
C THR A 38 -13.02 -15.32 -9.18
N PRO A 39 -11.71 -15.56 -8.92
CA PRO A 39 -10.84 -14.82 -8.01
C PRO A 39 -10.54 -13.40 -8.50
N ARG A 40 -10.17 -12.51 -7.57
CA ARG A 40 -9.75 -11.14 -7.92
C ARG A 40 -8.42 -11.16 -8.65
N THR A 41 -8.30 -10.37 -9.71
CA THR A 41 -7.02 -10.17 -10.39
C THR A 41 -6.09 -9.28 -9.56
N LYS A 42 -4.80 -9.29 -9.91
CA LYS A 42 -3.78 -8.41 -9.31
C LYS A 42 -4.07 -6.91 -9.50
N TRP A 43 -4.85 -6.55 -10.51
CA TRP A 43 -5.14 -5.18 -10.89
C TRP A 43 -6.58 -4.75 -10.63
N ALA A 44 -7.39 -5.63 -10.02
CA ALA A 44 -8.70 -5.27 -9.52
C ALA A 44 -8.61 -4.19 -8.43
N PRO A 45 -9.66 -3.37 -8.25
CA PRO A 45 -9.70 -2.40 -7.16
C PRO A 45 -9.79 -3.10 -5.80
N SER A 46 -9.08 -2.57 -4.81
CA SER A 46 -9.09 -3.04 -3.43
C SER A 46 -9.17 -1.87 -2.44
N PRO A 47 -9.86 -2.07 -1.31
CA PRO A 47 -9.84 -1.12 -0.21
C PRO A 47 -8.61 -1.35 0.67
N ASP A 48 -7.66 -0.44 0.63
CA ASP A 48 -6.55 -0.43 1.57
C ASP A 48 -6.89 0.33 2.86
N HIS A 49 -6.45 -0.20 4.01
CA HIS A 49 -6.67 0.42 5.31
C HIS A 49 -5.58 1.47 5.56
N TYR A 50 -5.94 2.74 5.52
CA TYR A 50 -5.00 3.84 5.71
C TYR A 50 -5.71 5.03 6.37
N PRO A 51 -5.13 5.66 7.43
CA PRO A 51 -3.76 5.44 7.93
C PRO A 51 -3.60 4.29 8.93
N ILE A 52 -4.69 3.74 9.45
CA ILE A 52 -4.68 2.69 10.48
C ILE A 52 -4.86 1.33 9.80
N LEU A 53 -3.81 0.51 9.81
CA LEU A 53 -3.88 -0.86 9.29
C LEU A 53 -4.93 -1.69 10.02
N LYS A 54 -5.53 -2.66 9.31
CA LYS A 54 -6.42 -3.66 9.91
C LYS A 54 -5.81 -4.38 11.10
N SER A 55 -4.52 -4.74 11.01
CA SER A 55 -3.78 -5.40 12.11
C SER A 55 -3.55 -4.53 13.34
N ALA A 56 -3.77 -3.22 13.23
CA ALA A 56 -3.75 -2.26 14.34
C ALA A 56 -5.16 -1.83 14.76
N GLY A 57 -6.21 -2.61 14.41
CA GLY A 57 -7.60 -2.30 14.73
C GLY A 57 -8.30 -1.35 13.74
N GLY A 58 -7.69 -1.07 12.59
CA GLY A 58 -8.31 -0.23 11.57
C GLY A 58 -9.53 -0.89 10.94
N HIS A 59 -10.58 -0.10 10.70
CA HIS A 59 -11.81 -0.51 10.01
C HIS A 59 -11.97 0.22 8.67
N LEU A 60 -12.71 -0.38 7.73
CA LEU A 60 -13.02 0.26 6.44
C LEU A 60 -14.13 1.30 6.61
N VAL A 61 -13.72 2.53 6.92
CA VAL A 61 -14.58 3.71 7.00
C VAL A 61 -14.03 4.80 6.08
N PRO A 62 -14.82 5.81 5.68
CA PRO A 62 -14.34 6.86 4.76
C PRO A 62 -13.05 7.56 5.19
N ALA A 63 -12.81 7.68 6.50
CA ALA A 63 -11.59 8.28 7.06
C ALA A 63 -10.39 7.31 7.15
N ASN A 64 -10.59 6.01 6.91
CA ASN A 64 -9.56 4.98 7.06
C ASN A 64 -9.50 4.03 5.83
N VAL A 65 -9.78 4.55 4.65
CA VAL A 65 -9.74 3.77 3.41
C VAL A 65 -9.10 4.56 2.28
N ARG A 66 -8.33 3.86 1.46
CA ARG A 66 -7.80 4.40 0.21
C ARG A 66 -7.97 3.40 -0.94
N LEU A 67 -8.22 3.89 -2.15
CA LEU A 67 -8.36 3.04 -3.34
C LEU A 67 -6.99 2.56 -3.83
N SER A 68 -6.84 1.25 -4.02
CA SER A 68 -5.60 0.64 -4.49
C SER A 68 -5.84 -0.47 -5.50
N HIS A 69 -4.80 -0.88 -6.22
CA HIS A 69 -4.78 -2.21 -6.83
C HIS A 69 -4.51 -3.28 -5.77
N VAL A 70 -5.07 -4.47 -5.94
CA VAL A 70 -4.78 -5.63 -5.06
C VAL A 70 -3.28 -5.85 -4.89
N TRP A 71 -2.51 -5.91 -5.99
CA TRP A 71 -1.07 -6.17 -5.94
C TRP A 71 -0.28 -5.05 -5.26
N CYS A 72 -0.60 -3.79 -5.56
CA CYS A 72 0.09 -2.64 -4.98
C CYS A 72 -0.12 -2.59 -3.45
N ASN A 73 -1.34 -2.84 -2.99
CA ASN A 73 -1.67 -2.95 -1.57
C ASN A 73 -0.88 -4.08 -0.90
N ASN A 74 -0.96 -5.30 -1.45
CA ASN A 74 -0.27 -6.46 -0.87
C ASN A 74 1.24 -6.25 -0.75
N ARG A 75 1.85 -5.59 -1.75
CA ARG A 75 3.30 -5.30 -1.73
C ARG A 75 3.66 -4.30 -0.64
N ASP A 76 2.90 -3.21 -0.51
CA ASP A 76 3.08 -2.22 0.54
C ASP A 76 2.90 -2.83 1.93
N TYR A 77 1.84 -3.60 2.14
CA TYR A 77 1.60 -4.33 3.39
C TYR A 77 2.77 -5.26 3.75
N GLY A 78 3.30 -6.00 2.77
CA GLY A 78 4.46 -6.86 2.95
C GLY A 78 5.69 -6.10 3.47
N TRP A 79 6.01 -4.97 2.85
CA TRP A 79 7.13 -4.13 3.30
C TRP A 79 6.92 -3.54 4.68
N ARG A 80 5.73 -3.00 4.97
CA ARG A 80 5.42 -2.42 6.28
C ARG A 80 5.53 -3.46 7.38
N THR A 81 5.12 -4.70 7.10
CA THR A 81 5.24 -5.83 8.03
C THR A 81 6.71 -6.21 8.28
N GLN A 82 7.54 -6.25 7.23
CA GLN A 82 8.97 -6.50 7.37
C GLN A 82 9.67 -5.39 8.16
N ILE A 83 9.43 -4.12 7.82
CA ILE A 83 9.98 -2.95 8.52
C ILE A 83 9.57 -2.96 10.00
N ARG A 84 8.28 -3.17 10.31
CA ARG A 84 7.78 -3.31 11.69
C ARG A 84 8.49 -4.42 12.46
N THR A 85 8.77 -5.53 11.80
CA THR A 85 9.46 -6.66 12.43
C THR A 85 10.89 -6.31 12.78
N LEU A 86 11.61 -5.61 11.90
CA LEU A 86 12.98 -5.18 12.17
C LEU A 86 13.04 -4.04 13.21
N LEU A 87 12.07 -3.11 13.20
CA LEU A 87 11.93 -2.09 14.24
C LEU A 87 11.71 -2.70 15.63
N ARG A 88 10.88 -3.75 15.73
CA ARG A 88 10.68 -4.50 17.00
C ARG A 88 11.96 -5.16 17.50
N LYS A 89 12.89 -5.50 16.61
CA LYS A 89 14.24 -5.99 16.94
C LYS A 89 15.24 -4.86 17.24
N ARG A 90 14.74 -3.63 17.49
CA ARG A 90 15.54 -2.42 17.81
C ARG A 90 16.53 -2.02 16.72
N LYS A 91 16.33 -2.44 15.47
CA LYS A 91 17.17 -1.97 14.36
C LYS A 91 16.88 -0.50 14.02
N SER A 92 17.95 0.24 13.76
CA SER A 92 17.88 1.59 13.19
C SER A 92 17.32 1.56 11.77
N LEU A 93 16.82 2.71 11.29
CA LEU A 93 16.30 2.82 9.92
C LEU A 93 17.38 2.53 8.86
N ALA A 94 18.65 2.82 9.15
CA ALA A 94 19.77 2.52 8.27
C ALA A 94 20.03 1.01 8.17
N GLU A 95 20.10 0.30 9.30
CA GLU A 95 20.22 -1.16 9.30
C GLU A 95 19.04 -1.86 8.62
N ILE A 96 17.83 -1.30 8.75
CA ILE A 96 16.66 -1.81 8.05
C ILE A 96 16.82 -1.65 6.55
N ALA A 97 17.28 -0.49 6.09
CA ALA A 97 17.53 -0.26 4.67
C ALA A 97 18.56 -1.25 4.12
N GLU A 98 19.67 -1.48 4.82
CA GLU A 98 20.67 -2.50 4.46
C GLU A 98 20.08 -3.91 4.41
N ALA A 99 19.30 -4.30 5.42
CA ALA A 99 18.66 -5.61 5.45
C ALA A 99 17.68 -5.82 4.29
N LEU A 100 16.95 -4.77 3.87
CA LEU A 100 16.07 -4.82 2.71
C LEU A 100 16.86 -4.92 1.39
N ASN A 101 17.98 -4.20 1.27
CA ASN A 101 18.87 -4.27 0.13
C ASN A 101 19.51 -5.65 -0.03
N ASN A 102 20.04 -6.23 1.05
CA ASN A 102 20.68 -7.56 1.04
C ASN A 102 19.69 -8.68 0.67
N LYS A 103 18.39 -8.46 0.90
CA LYS A 103 17.31 -9.38 0.50
C LYS A 103 16.80 -9.13 -0.92
N GLY A 104 17.36 -8.16 -1.65
CA GLY A 104 16.89 -7.78 -2.98
C GLY A 104 15.46 -7.24 -2.99
N VAL A 105 14.99 -6.64 -1.89
CA VAL A 105 13.66 -6.03 -1.85
C VAL A 105 13.70 -4.72 -2.63
N PRO A 106 12.96 -4.58 -3.75
CA PRO A 106 12.96 -3.35 -4.52
C PRO A 106 12.30 -2.23 -3.73
N PRO A 107 12.84 -0.99 -3.75
CA PRO A 107 12.19 0.16 -3.13
C PRO A 107 10.91 0.61 -3.86
N ALA A 108 10.11 1.42 -3.18
CA ALA A 108 9.07 2.22 -3.83
C ALA A 108 9.76 3.33 -4.66
N HIS A 109 9.55 3.34 -5.97
CA HIS A 109 10.05 4.30 -6.97
C HIS A 109 11.50 4.13 -7.42
N GLY A 110 11.72 3.31 -8.46
CA GLY A 110 12.77 3.50 -9.49
C GLY A 110 14.24 3.60 -9.04
N THR A 111 14.53 3.55 -7.75
CA THR A 111 15.89 3.52 -7.22
C THR A 111 16.28 2.08 -6.96
N ASN A 112 17.57 1.80 -7.12
CA ASN A 112 18.09 0.44 -6.97
C ASN A 112 18.39 0.08 -5.50
N ARG A 113 18.13 1.00 -4.55
CA ARG A 113 18.58 0.84 -3.16
C ARG A 113 17.71 1.59 -2.15
N TRP A 114 17.35 0.92 -1.06
CA TRP A 114 16.72 1.50 0.11
C TRP A 114 17.67 2.43 0.85
N THR A 115 17.13 3.55 1.33
CA THR A 115 17.77 4.45 2.29
C THR A 115 16.95 4.55 3.57
N ALA A 116 17.55 5.02 4.67
CA ALA A 116 16.84 5.23 5.93
C ALA A 116 15.61 6.16 5.78
N ALA A 117 15.72 7.19 4.94
CA ALA A 117 14.62 8.09 4.63
C ALA A 117 13.46 7.36 3.92
N MET A 118 13.77 6.45 3.00
CA MET A 118 12.76 5.62 2.32
C MET A 118 12.09 4.64 3.28
N VAL A 119 12.84 4.05 4.21
CA VAL A 119 12.26 3.20 5.27
C VAL A 119 11.30 3.99 6.13
N ARG A 120 11.69 5.20 6.58
CA ARG A 120 10.80 6.09 7.33
C ARG A 120 9.54 6.39 6.54
N LYS A 121 9.68 6.80 5.29
CA LYS A 121 8.56 7.12 4.40
C LYS A 121 7.61 5.93 4.25
N ALA A 122 8.12 4.73 3.96
CA ALA A 122 7.32 3.52 3.80
C ALA A 122 6.61 3.10 5.10
N TYR A 123 7.23 3.32 6.25
CA TYR A 123 6.61 3.01 7.54
C TYR A 123 5.38 3.89 7.85
N VAL A 124 5.49 5.19 7.55
CA VAL A 124 4.44 6.19 7.83
C VAL A 124 3.42 6.38 6.70
N SER A 125 3.69 5.85 5.50
CA SER A 125 2.80 5.95 4.32
C SER A 125 1.58 5.04 4.37
#